data_AF-A0A855LET2-F1
#
_entry.id   AF-A0A855LET2-F1
#
_cell.length_a   1.000
_cell.length_b   1.000
_cell.length_c   1.000
_cell.angle_alpha   90.00
_cell.angle_beta   90.00
_cell.angle_gamma   90.00
#
_symmetry.space_group_name_H-M   'P 1'
#
loop_
_entity.id
_entity.type
_entity.pdbx_description
1 polymer ?
#
loop_
_entity_poly.entity_id
_entity_poly.type
_entity_poly.pdbx_seq_one_letter_code
_entity_poly.pdbx_strand_id
1 'polypeptide(L)'
;MKSVWKVVFGGLLLMAFGGAHAEEPLGCVEVTVGGYKAPNYDCLSQQMGNNPDGAAAAQKNLEAMNVPIDKRPPNQVGLATPAATSTRMGNTFGTSVKPQRPPN
;
A
#
# COMPACT_ATOMS: atom_id res chain seq x y z
N MET A 1 42.26 -43.10 -5.20
CA MET A 1 41.04 -43.77 -5.72
C MET A 1 39.88 -43.88 -4.71
N LYS A 2 40.08 -43.78 -3.38
CA LYS A 2 39.00 -43.99 -2.39
C LYS A 2 38.22 -42.73 -1.97
N SER A 3 38.76 -41.53 -2.21
CA SER A 3 38.16 -40.27 -1.72
C SER A 3 37.19 -39.62 -2.71
N VAL A 4 37.26 -39.96 -3.99
CA VAL A 4 36.43 -39.33 -5.05
C VAL A 4 35.00 -39.86 -5.03
N TRP A 5 34.80 -41.12 -4.62
CA TRP A 5 33.49 -41.75 -4.60
C TRP A 5 32.55 -41.17 -3.53
N LYS A 6 33.09 -40.69 -2.40
CA LYS A 6 32.32 -40.09 -1.30
C LYS A 6 31.69 -38.74 -1.67
N VAL A 7 32.31 -37.99 -2.57
CA VAL A 7 31.81 -36.66 -2.97
C VAL A 7 30.66 -36.78 -3.97
N VAL A 8 30.70 -37.78 -4.85
CA VAL A 8 29.65 -38.00 -5.87
C VAL A 8 28.34 -38.49 -5.24
N PHE A 9 28.41 -39.35 -4.21
CA PHE A 9 27.20 -39.84 -3.52
C PHE A 9 26.57 -38.79 -2.58
N GLY A 10 27.38 -37.89 -1.99
CA GLY A 10 26.86 -36.79 -1.17
C GLY A 10 26.18 -35.69 -2.00
N GLY A 11 26.69 -35.40 -3.20
CA GLY A 11 26.10 -34.42 -4.11
C GLY A 11 24.75 -34.86 -4.70
N LEU A 12 24.58 -36.16 -4.95
CA LEU A 12 23.34 -36.69 -5.55
C LEU A 12 22.15 -36.69 -4.57
N LEU A 13 22.41 -36.81 -3.25
CA LEU A 13 21.37 -36.87 -2.22
C LEU A 13 20.78 -35.49 -1.89
N LEU A 14 21.49 -34.40 -2.21
CA LEU A 14 21.05 -33.01 -2.04
C LEU A 14 20.18 -32.49 -3.20
N MET A 15 20.15 -33.16 -4.36
CA MET A 15 19.27 -32.76 -5.47
C MET A 15 17.87 -33.41 -5.41
N ALA A 16 17.65 -34.41 -4.55
CA ALA A 16 16.35 -35.08 -4.45
C ALA A 16 15.34 -34.37 -3.52
N PHE A 17 15.77 -33.36 -2.76
CA PHE A 17 14.91 -32.64 -1.79
C PHE A 17 14.59 -31.19 -2.19
N GLY A 18 15.09 -30.72 -3.33
CA GLY A 18 14.89 -29.34 -3.78
C GLY A 18 13.73 -29.21 -4.75
N GLY A 19 12.49 -29.15 -4.25
CA GLY A 19 11.36 -28.77 -5.10
C GLY A 19 10.00 -29.32 -4.72
N ALA A 20 9.61 -29.24 -3.45
CA ALA A 20 8.18 -29.18 -3.14
C ALA A 20 7.69 -27.78 -3.54
N HIS A 21 7.38 -27.58 -4.81
CA HIS A 21 6.58 -26.44 -5.23
C HIS A 21 5.18 -26.66 -4.67
N ALA A 22 4.76 -25.80 -3.74
CA ALA A 22 3.37 -25.73 -3.34
C ALA A 22 2.57 -25.33 -4.59
N GLU A 23 1.83 -26.29 -5.15
CA GLU A 23 0.83 -26.03 -6.18
C GLU A 23 -0.16 -25.01 -5.61
N GLU A 24 -0.39 -23.90 -6.33
CA GLU A 24 -1.42 -22.94 -5.94
C GLU A 24 -2.74 -23.70 -5.85
N PRO A 25 -3.39 -23.72 -4.66
CA PRO A 25 -4.57 -24.54 -4.49
C PRO A 25 -5.66 -24.03 -5.43
N LEU A 26 -6.18 -24.93 -6.28
CA LEU A 26 -7.29 -24.67 -7.22
C LEU A 26 -8.61 -24.27 -6.52
N GLY A 27 -8.62 -24.09 -5.19
CA GLY A 27 -9.73 -23.61 -4.39
C GLY A 27 -9.40 -23.44 -2.90
N CYS A 28 -10.23 -22.69 -2.18
CA CYS A 28 -10.10 -22.51 -0.74
C CYS A 28 -10.56 -23.77 0.00
N VAL A 29 -9.61 -24.52 0.55
CA VAL A 29 -9.89 -25.74 1.32
C VAL A 29 -9.70 -25.48 2.81
N GLU A 30 -10.69 -25.87 3.61
CA GLU A 30 -10.67 -25.72 5.06
C GLU A 30 -10.22 -27.03 5.72
N VAL A 31 -9.12 -26.97 6.48
CA VAL A 31 -8.53 -28.15 7.13
C VAL A 31 -8.68 -28.06 8.64
N THR A 32 -8.95 -29.18 9.30
CA THR A 32 -9.08 -29.26 10.75
C THR A 32 -7.96 -30.12 11.31
N VAL A 33 -7.14 -29.58 12.22
CA VAL A 33 -6.04 -30.31 12.88
C VAL A 33 -6.31 -30.35 14.38
N GLY A 34 -6.45 -31.54 14.95
CA GLY A 34 -6.69 -31.70 16.40
C GLY A 34 -7.98 -31.07 16.91
N GLY A 35 -9.01 -30.93 16.06
CA GLY A 35 -10.29 -30.31 16.42
C GLY A 35 -10.37 -28.80 16.20
N TYR A 36 -9.29 -28.15 15.75
CA TYR A 36 -9.28 -26.71 15.43
C TYR A 36 -9.16 -26.49 13.92
N LYS A 37 -9.95 -25.54 13.40
CA LYS A 37 -9.84 -25.08 12.01
C LYS A 37 -8.50 -24.37 11.83
N ALA A 38 -7.66 -24.87 10.93
CA ALA A 38 -6.42 -24.21 10.56
C ALA A 38 -6.75 -23.06 9.58
N PRO A 39 -6.46 -21.79 9.91
CA PRO A 39 -6.76 -20.68 9.02
C PRO A 39 -5.84 -20.71 7.79
N ASN A 40 -6.43 -20.73 6.60
CA ASN A 40 -5.72 -20.49 5.35
C ASN A 40 -5.78 -18.99 5.04
N TYR A 41 -4.72 -18.27 5.40
CA TYR A 41 -4.65 -16.81 5.24
C TYR A 41 -4.60 -16.38 3.77
N ASP A 42 -4.01 -17.18 2.89
CA ASP A 42 -3.93 -16.87 1.46
C ASP A 42 -5.33 -16.78 0.85
N CYS A 43 -6.18 -17.77 1.15
CA CYS A 43 -7.57 -17.76 0.68
C CYS A 43 -8.45 -16.71 1.36
N LEU A 44 -8.25 -16.46 2.66
CA LEU A 44 -8.94 -15.37 3.33
C LEU A 44 -8.57 -14.01 2.70
N SER A 45 -7.30 -13.82 2.34
CA SER A 45 -6.82 -12.59 1.69
C SER A 45 -7.46 -12.39 0.31
N GLN A 46 -7.56 -13.46 -0.49
CA GLN A 46 -8.26 -13.44 -1.78
C GLN A 46 -9.75 -13.18 -1.62
N GLN A 47 -10.40 -13.79 -0.62
CA GLN A 47 -11.82 -13.57 -0.35
C GLN A 47 -12.11 -12.13 0.11
N MET A 48 -11.22 -11.53 0.89
CA MET A 48 -11.33 -10.12 1.29
C MET A 48 -10.97 -9.15 0.14
N GLY A 49 -10.01 -9.51 -0.72
CA GLY A 49 -9.50 -8.67 -1.80
C GLY A 49 -10.36 -8.68 -3.08
N ASN A 50 -11.12 -9.75 -3.34
CA ASN A 50 -11.93 -9.91 -4.55
C ASN A 50 -13.36 -9.37 -4.40
N ASN A 51 -13.62 -8.44 -3.48
CA ASN A 51 -14.91 -7.78 -3.40
C ASN A 51 -15.10 -6.82 -4.60
N PRO A 52 -15.99 -7.10 -5.56
CA PRO A 52 -16.18 -6.24 -6.72
C PRO A 52 -16.69 -4.84 -6.35
N ASP A 53 -17.47 -4.72 -5.27
CA ASP A 53 -17.93 -3.43 -4.76
C ASP A 53 -16.77 -2.62 -4.15
N GLY A 54 -15.84 -3.31 -3.49
CA GLY A 54 -14.61 -2.72 -2.96
C GLY A 54 -13.69 -2.22 -4.07
N ALA A 55 -13.54 -3.00 -5.15
CA ALA A 55 -12.76 -2.61 -6.32
C ALA A 55 -13.39 -1.41 -7.04
N ALA A 56 -14.71 -1.41 -7.24
CA ALA A 56 -15.43 -0.29 -7.85
C ALA A 56 -15.37 0.98 -6.97
N ALA A 57 -15.47 0.85 -5.65
CA ALA A 57 -15.30 1.96 -4.72
C ALA A 57 -13.87 2.53 -4.76
N ALA A 58 -12.86 1.67 -4.79
CA ALA A 58 -11.46 2.09 -4.94
C ALA A 58 -11.23 2.85 -6.25
N GLN A 59 -11.78 2.37 -7.36
CA GLN A 59 -11.69 3.05 -8.65
C GLN A 59 -12.35 4.44 -8.62
N LYS A 60 -13.57 4.55 -8.07
CA LYS A 60 -14.25 5.84 -7.89
C LYS A 60 -13.46 6.81 -6.99
N ASN A 61 -12.82 6.30 -5.95
CA ASN A 61 -11.96 7.11 -5.09
C ASN A 61 -10.72 7.64 -5.83
N LEU A 62 -10.11 6.81 -6.69
CA LEU A 62 -8.99 7.23 -7.54
C LEU A 62 -9.42 8.29 -8.56
N GLU A 63 -10.58 8.12 -9.17
CA GLU A 63 -11.16 9.12 -10.07
C GLU A 63 -11.44 10.44 -9.36
N ALA A 64 -11.97 10.40 -8.13
CA ALA A 64 -12.21 11.58 -7.31
C ALA A 64 -10.91 12.31 -6.90
N MET A 65 -9.79 11.61 -6.79
CA MET A 65 -8.48 12.23 -6.51
C MET A 65 -7.92 12.96 -7.73
N ASN A 66 -8.31 12.56 -8.95
CA ASN A 66 -7.87 13.16 -10.21
C ASN A 66 -8.73 14.37 -10.60
N VAL A 67 -8.84 15.36 -9.71
CA VAL A 67 -9.56 16.61 -10.00
C VAL A 67 -8.80 17.40 -11.07
N PRO A 68 -9.45 17.84 -12.16
CA PRO A 68 -8.87 18.74 -13.15
C PRO A 68 -8.34 20.05 -12.54
N ILE A 69 -7.22 20.58 -13.06
CA ILE A 69 -6.52 21.74 -12.50
C ILE A 69 -7.42 22.98 -12.37
N ASP A 70 -8.31 23.19 -13.34
CA ASP A 70 -9.30 24.28 -13.37
C ASP A 70 -10.33 24.21 -12.23
N LYS A 71 -10.57 23.00 -11.70
CA LYS A 71 -11.49 22.76 -10.59
C LYS A 71 -10.78 22.63 -9.24
N ARG A 72 -9.44 22.64 -9.22
CA ARG A 72 -8.69 22.54 -7.96
C ARG A 72 -8.80 23.85 -7.19
N PRO A 73 -8.97 23.79 -5.86
CA PRO A 73 -8.96 24.98 -5.05
C PRO A 73 -7.57 25.64 -5.08
N PRO A 74 -7.47 26.98 -4.96
CA PRO A 74 -6.22 27.72 -5.13
C PRO A 74 -5.05 27.24 -4.23
N ASN A 75 -5.35 26.73 -3.03
CA ASN A 75 -4.36 26.18 -2.10
C ASN A 75 -3.69 24.90 -2.60
N GLN A 76 -4.32 24.12 -3.49
CA GLN A 76 -3.77 22.88 -4.04
C GLN A 76 -2.91 23.10 -5.28
N VAL A 77 -2.98 24.29 -5.89
CA VAL A 77 -2.25 24.64 -7.12
C VAL A 77 -1.18 25.71 -6.88
N GLY A 78 -0.88 26.03 -5.61
CA GLY A 78 0.16 27.00 -5.25
C GLY A 78 -0.23 28.46 -5.54
N LEU A 79 -1.51 28.74 -5.77
CA LEU A 79 -2.00 30.10 -5.98
C LEU A 79 -2.17 30.83 -4.64
N ALA A 80 -2.15 32.16 -4.70
CA ALA A 80 -2.36 33.00 -3.52
C ALA A 80 -3.74 32.75 -2.91
N THR A 81 -3.79 32.57 -1.58
CA THR A 81 -5.04 32.38 -0.84
C THR A 81 -5.23 33.47 0.20
N PRO A 82 -6.47 33.91 0.48
CA PRO A 82 -6.73 34.87 1.55
C PRO A 82 -6.20 34.42 2.91
N ALA A 83 -6.27 33.11 3.21
CA ALA A 83 -5.72 32.55 4.43
C ALA A 83 -4.19 32.70 4.52
N ALA A 84 -3.45 32.39 3.44
CA ALA A 84 -2.00 32.55 3.43
C ALA A 84 -1.58 34.02 3.53
N THR A 85 -2.32 34.93 2.89
CA THR A 85 -2.09 36.37 3.02
C THR A 85 -2.39 36.86 4.43
N SER A 86 -3.49 36.39 5.03
CA SER A 86 -3.84 36.70 6.43
C SER A 86 -2.73 36.30 7.40
N THR A 87 -2.14 35.11 7.25
CA THR A 87 -0.98 34.69 8.08
C THR A 87 0.22 35.61 7.93
N ARG A 88 0.50 36.11 6.71
CA ARG A 88 1.61 37.05 6.48
C ARG A 88 1.34 38.43 7.04
N MET A 89 0.10 38.89 7.02
CA MET A 89 -0.27 40.24 7.43
C MET A 89 -0.57 40.32 8.93
N GLY A 90 -1.04 39.24 9.55
CA GLY A 90 -1.53 39.23 10.92
C GLY A 90 -2.75 40.14 11.08
N ASN A 91 -2.79 40.90 12.18
CA ASN A 91 -3.91 41.77 12.50
C ASN A 91 -4.12 42.94 11.51
N THR A 92 -3.17 43.15 10.59
CA THR A 92 -3.27 44.21 9.58
C THR A 92 -3.87 43.73 8.25
N PHE A 93 -4.32 42.47 8.17
CA PHE A 93 -4.97 41.94 6.97
C PHE A 93 -6.23 42.75 6.64
N GLY A 94 -6.30 43.27 5.41
CA GLY A 94 -7.44 44.07 4.92
C GLY A 94 -7.43 45.55 5.34
N THR A 95 -6.51 45.99 6.21
CA THR A 95 -6.46 47.38 6.71
C THR A 95 -5.14 48.09 6.39
N SER A 96 -4.07 47.36 6.09
CA SER A 96 -2.77 47.92 5.75
C SER A 96 -2.10 47.14 4.61
N VAL A 97 -1.16 47.80 3.94
CA VAL A 97 -0.23 47.17 2.98
C VAL A 97 1.04 46.62 3.65
N LYS A 98 1.22 46.88 4.96
CA LYS A 98 2.37 46.41 5.73
C LYS A 98 1.96 45.32 6.74
N PRO A 99 2.73 44.22 6.85
CA PRO A 99 2.54 43.21 7.89
C PRO A 99 2.63 43.76 9.31
N GLN A 100 1.94 43.10 10.25
CA GLN A 100 2.13 43.33 11.69
C GLN A 100 3.57 43.01 12.08
N ARG A 101 4.28 44.02 12.60
CA ARG A 101 5.62 43.86 13.17
C ARG A 101 5.59 44.25 14.66
N PRO A 102 6.21 43.46 15.56
CA PRO A 102 6.38 43.86 16.95
C PRO A 102 7.19 45.17 17.06
N PRO A 103 6.93 46.01 18.08
CA PRO A 103 7.83 47.10 18.40
C PRO A 103 9.21 46.53 18.72
N ASN A 104 10.25 47.19 18.20
CA ASN A 104 11.65 46.87 18.46
C ASN A 104 12.20 47.74 19.59
#